data_AF-A0A372QT14-F1
#
_entry.id   AF-A0A372QT14-F1
#
_cell.length_a   1.000
_cell.length_b   1.000
_cell.length_c   1.000
_cell.angle_alpha   90.00
_cell.angle_beta   90.00
_cell.angle_gamma   90.00
#
_symmetry.space_group_name_H-M   'P 1'
#
loop_
_entity.id
_entity.type
_entity.pdbx_description
1 polymer ?
#
loop_
_entity_poly.entity_id
_entity_poly.type
_entity_poly.pdbx_seq_one_letter_code
_entity_poly.pdbx_strand_id
1 'polypeptide(L)'
;MTDFLKYSSLIISTTIKHYLNGPPRPSWDLKCHLSFAKSAFLADNTKTIEQFQSILLSGPVKAGAIINEFKINNNFRNEAQVHLDKILKPYEHVLDPEWKNFKDDGIFAEWVQFPNDEWEKKDVRKTILYLHGGAYFFLSKESHRPITSSLAKLANARVLGEFGPLKERHEKVFNWEKIGIVPS
;
A
#
# COMPACT_ATOMS: atom_id res chain seq x y z
N MET A 1 1.04 -7.23 31.84
CA MET A 1 2.38 -7.69 32.25
C MET A 1 2.94 -8.73 31.27
N THR A 2 2.13 -9.67 30.80
CA THR A 2 2.45 -10.66 29.76
C THR A 2 2.87 -10.05 28.42
N ASP A 3 2.19 -9.01 27.94
CA ASP A 3 2.49 -8.44 26.62
C ASP A 3 3.80 -7.65 26.59
N PHE A 4 4.17 -7.03 27.71
CA PHE A 4 5.45 -6.36 27.87
C PHE A 4 6.61 -7.36 27.79
N LEU A 5 6.49 -8.51 28.44
CA LEU A 5 7.49 -9.58 28.40
C LEU A 5 7.59 -10.24 27.02
N LYS A 6 6.46 -10.43 26.33
CA LYS A 6 6.45 -10.92 24.95
C LYS A 6 7.12 -9.94 23.99
N TYR A 7 6.81 -8.66 24.12
CA TYR A 7 7.38 -7.61 23.28
C TYR A 7 8.87 -7.41 23.52
N SER A 8 9.33 -7.44 24.78
CA SER A 8 10.77 -7.37 25.08
C SER A 8 11.52 -8.59 24.54
N SER A 9 10.95 -9.79 24.71
CA SER A 9 11.48 -11.03 24.14
C SER A 9 11.60 -10.96 22.61
N LEU A 10 10.59 -10.41 21.92
CA LEU A 10 10.61 -10.21 20.47
C LEU A 10 11.77 -9.30 20.04
N ILE A 11 11.95 -8.13 20.69
CA ILE A 11 13.03 -7.20 20.34
C ILE A 11 14.39 -7.86 20.52
N ILE A 12 14.61 -8.53 21.65
CA ILE A 12 15.87 -9.19 21.97
C ILE A 12 16.15 -10.30 20.95
N SER A 13 15.19 -11.18 20.71
CA SER A 13 15.31 -12.29 19.75
C SER A 13 15.58 -11.79 18.33
N THR A 14 14.84 -10.77 17.87
CA THR A 14 15.01 -10.17 16.53
C THR A 14 16.40 -9.54 16.37
N THR A 15 16.89 -8.86 17.41
CA THR A 15 18.23 -8.26 17.42
C THR A 15 19.31 -9.33 17.33
N ILE A 16 19.21 -10.38 18.14
CA ILE A 16 20.16 -11.50 18.12
C ILE A 16 20.16 -12.18 16.74
N LYS A 17 18.98 -12.51 16.20
CA LYS A 17 18.84 -13.11 14.86
C LYS A 17 19.47 -12.23 13.78
N HIS A 18 19.27 -10.92 13.84
CA HIS A 18 19.82 -9.98 12.87
C HIS A 18 21.35 -10.02 12.80
N TYR A 19 22.03 -10.12 13.94
CA TYR A 19 23.49 -10.14 13.98
C TYR A 19 24.08 -11.54 13.77
N LEU A 20 23.40 -12.60 14.20
CA LEU A 20 23.87 -13.97 14.01
C LEU A 20 23.64 -14.50 12.60
N ASN A 21 22.44 -14.28 12.05
CA ASN A 21 22.05 -14.83 10.74
C ASN A 21 22.16 -13.81 9.61
N GLY A 22 22.43 -12.54 9.95
CA GLY A 22 22.32 -11.42 9.04
C GLY A 22 20.88 -10.90 8.92
N PRO A 23 20.69 -9.79 8.17
CA PRO A 23 19.37 -9.22 7.97
C PRO A 23 18.52 -10.11 7.06
N PRO A 24 17.19 -10.16 7.24
CA PRO A 24 16.27 -10.89 6.36
C PRO A 24 16.40 -10.52 4.87
N ARG A 25 16.78 -9.26 4.60
CA ARG A 25 17.21 -8.79 3.29
C ARG A 25 18.45 -7.91 3.44
N PRO A 26 19.38 -7.92 2.48
CA PRO A 26 20.60 -7.10 2.54
C PRO A 26 20.34 -5.60 2.76
N SER A 27 19.19 -5.09 2.33
CA SER A 27 18.78 -3.68 2.49
C SER A 27 18.15 -3.35 3.84
N TRP A 28 17.90 -4.33 4.71
CA TRP A 28 17.25 -4.11 6.00
C TRP A 28 18.33 -3.86 7.05
N ASP A 29 18.42 -2.61 7.52
CA ASP A 29 19.13 -2.32 8.76
C ASP A 29 18.36 -2.87 9.97
N LEU A 30 19.00 -2.86 11.15
CA LEU A 30 18.37 -3.35 12.38
C LEU A 30 17.05 -2.62 12.69
N LYS A 31 16.98 -1.32 12.39
CA LYS A 31 15.78 -0.51 12.62
C LYS A 31 14.62 -1.01 11.77
N CYS A 32 14.85 -1.25 10.48
CA CYS A 32 13.88 -1.83 9.57
C CYS A 32 13.42 -3.21 10.04
N HIS A 33 14.37 -4.08 10.41
CA HIS A 33 14.05 -5.43 10.90
C HIS A 33 13.18 -5.40 12.16
N LEU A 34 13.51 -4.56 13.14
CA LEU A 34 12.73 -4.38 14.37
C LEU A 34 11.36 -3.75 14.10
N SER A 35 11.27 -2.78 13.18
CA SER A 35 10.00 -2.17 12.78
C SER A 35 9.06 -3.21 12.17
N PHE A 36 9.55 -4.07 11.27
CA PHE A 36 8.74 -5.14 10.68
C PHE A 36 8.34 -6.21 11.70
N ALA A 37 9.27 -6.65 12.56
CA ALA A 37 8.97 -7.62 13.62
C ALA A 37 7.89 -7.08 14.57
N LYS A 38 7.98 -5.80 14.94
CA LYS A 38 6.95 -5.12 15.73
C LYS A 38 5.62 -5.06 15.00
N SER A 39 5.60 -4.68 13.73
CA SER A 39 4.38 -4.62 12.94
C SER A 39 3.72 -6.00 12.82
N ALA A 40 4.49 -7.06 12.59
CA ALA A 40 4.00 -8.43 12.57
C ALA A 40 3.46 -8.89 13.94
N PHE A 41 4.13 -8.52 15.04
CA PHE A 41 3.66 -8.82 16.40
C PHE A 41 2.38 -8.07 16.79
N LEU A 42 2.24 -6.83 16.36
CA LEU A 42 1.03 -6.02 16.57
C LEU A 42 -0.08 -6.39 15.60
N ALA A 43 0.26 -7.01 14.47
CA ALA A 43 -0.69 -7.61 13.55
C ALA A 43 -1.20 -8.93 14.14
N ASP A 44 -1.89 -8.83 15.29
CA ASP A 44 -2.57 -9.96 15.91
C ASP A 44 -3.64 -10.49 14.92
N ASN A 45 -3.75 -11.82 14.80
CA ASN A 45 -4.68 -12.50 13.87
C ASN A 45 -6.17 -12.27 14.23
N THR A 46 -6.44 -11.42 15.22
CA THR A 46 -7.77 -11.04 15.70
C THR A 46 -8.37 -9.87 14.92
N LYS A 47 -7.56 -9.13 14.13
CA LYS A 47 -8.01 -7.96 13.38
C LYS A 47 -8.22 -8.25 11.91
N THR A 48 -9.32 -7.72 11.35
CA THR A 48 -9.60 -7.83 9.90
C THR A 48 -8.72 -6.87 9.09
N ILE A 49 -8.62 -7.09 7.78
CA ILE A 49 -7.86 -6.21 6.87
C ILE A 49 -8.42 -4.77 6.92
N GLU A 50 -9.74 -4.62 6.98
CA GLU A 50 -10.41 -3.33 7.08
C GLU A 50 -10.03 -2.61 8.39
N GLN A 51 -9.80 -3.36 9.46
CA GLN A 51 -9.31 -2.81 10.72
C GLN A 51 -7.85 -2.35 10.64
N PHE A 52 -7.00 -2.99 9.84
CA PHE A 52 -5.63 -2.52 9.57
C PHE A 52 -5.59 -1.32 8.63
N GLN A 53 -6.47 -1.28 7.63
CA GLN A 53 -6.62 -0.16 6.71
C GLN A 53 -7.16 1.08 7.42
N SER A 54 -8.03 0.90 8.41
CA SER A 54 -8.56 1.98 9.24
C SER A 54 -7.61 2.44 10.35
N ILE A 55 -6.39 1.87 10.47
CA ILE A 55 -5.35 2.44 11.33
C ILE A 55 -4.91 3.78 10.72
N LEU A 56 -5.53 4.83 11.24
CA LEU A 56 -5.28 6.21 10.83
C LEU A 56 -3.93 6.68 11.38
N LEU A 57 -2.87 6.52 10.58
CA LEU A 57 -1.72 7.43 10.63
C LEU A 57 -2.04 8.67 9.78
N SER A 58 -3.14 9.39 10.10
CA SER A 58 -3.56 10.55 9.31
C SER A 58 -3.08 11.86 9.92
N GLY A 59 -2.32 12.62 9.14
CA GLY A 59 -2.09 14.05 9.39
C GLY A 59 -3.15 14.92 8.71
N PRO A 60 -3.13 16.25 8.92
CA PRO A 60 -4.03 17.15 8.21
C PRO A 60 -3.67 17.23 6.72
N VAL A 61 -4.69 17.20 5.86
CA VAL A 61 -4.55 17.54 4.43
C VAL A 61 -4.07 18.98 4.31
N LYS A 62 -3.20 19.28 3.33
CA LYS A 62 -2.74 20.66 3.11
C LYS A 62 -3.95 21.58 2.83
N ALA A 63 -4.02 22.68 3.59
CA ALA A 63 -5.08 23.67 3.46
C ALA A 63 -5.21 24.18 2.01
N GLY A 64 -6.44 24.21 1.51
CA GLY A 64 -6.76 24.61 0.14
C GLY A 64 -6.73 23.47 -0.89
N ALA A 65 -6.33 22.25 -0.52
CA ALA A 65 -6.46 21.09 -1.40
C ALA A 65 -7.94 20.68 -1.56
N ILE A 66 -8.33 20.37 -2.80
CA ILE A 66 -9.61 19.75 -3.15
C ILE A 66 -9.34 18.27 -3.44
N ILE A 67 -10.16 17.41 -2.82
CA ILE A 67 -10.15 15.97 -3.05
C ILE A 67 -11.46 15.61 -3.77
N ASN A 68 -11.36 14.92 -4.89
CA ASN A 68 -12.50 14.43 -5.65
C ASN A 68 -12.39 12.91 -5.82
N GLU A 69 -13.26 12.17 -5.14
CA GLU A 69 -13.31 10.72 -5.21
C GLU A 69 -14.18 10.26 -6.38
N PHE A 70 -13.72 9.24 -7.09
CA PHE A 70 -14.46 8.66 -8.20
C PHE A 70 -14.07 7.19 -8.39
N LYS A 71 -14.77 6.55 -9.33
CA LYS A 71 -14.54 5.16 -9.67
C LYS A 71 -14.10 5.03 -11.12
N ILE A 72 -12.96 4.38 -11.33
CA ILE A 72 -12.45 4.05 -12.66
C ILE A 72 -13.17 2.79 -13.15
N ASN A 73 -13.80 2.88 -14.31
CA ASN A 73 -14.56 1.78 -14.90
C ASN A 73 -13.63 0.60 -15.30
N ASN A 74 -14.14 -0.63 -15.18
CA ASN A 74 -13.43 -1.84 -15.58
C ASN A 74 -13.07 -1.92 -17.07
N ASN A 75 -13.67 -1.13 -17.95
CA ASN A 75 -13.31 -1.08 -19.38
C ASN A 75 -11.79 -0.89 -19.56
N PHE A 76 -11.18 0.01 -18.81
CA PHE A 76 -9.73 0.23 -18.85
C PHE A 76 -8.93 -0.98 -18.35
N ARG A 77 -9.46 -1.73 -17.39
CA ARG A 77 -8.81 -2.95 -16.89
C ARG A 77 -8.91 -4.09 -17.90
N ASN A 78 -10.05 -4.23 -18.56
CA ASN A 78 -10.25 -5.20 -19.65
C ASN A 78 -9.30 -4.89 -20.81
N GLU A 79 -9.14 -3.61 -21.17
CA GLU A 79 -8.15 -3.18 -22.17
C GLU A 79 -6.72 -3.50 -21.72
N ALA A 80 -6.38 -3.20 -20.46
CA ALA A 80 -5.06 -3.50 -19.89
C ALA A 80 -4.75 -5.01 -19.81
N GLN A 81 -5.75 -5.87 -19.59
CA GLN A 81 -5.58 -7.32 -19.51
C GLN A 81 -4.93 -7.90 -20.76
N VAL A 82 -5.28 -7.39 -21.95
CA VAL A 82 -4.69 -7.86 -23.22
C VAL A 82 -3.17 -7.66 -23.25
N HIS A 83 -2.68 -6.60 -22.60
CA HIS A 83 -1.25 -6.33 -22.46
C HIS A 83 -0.62 -7.15 -21.34
N LEU A 84 -1.30 -7.26 -20.19
CA LEU A 84 -0.84 -8.03 -19.04
C LEU A 84 -0.73 -9.52 -19.36
N ASP A 85 -1.69 -10.11 -20.07
CA ASP A 85 -1.66 -11.52 -20.48
C ASP A 85 -0.38 -11.84 -21.27
N LYS A 86 0.07 -10.94 -22.14
CA LYS A 86 1.32 -11.13 -22.90
C LYS A 86 2.55 -11.11 -21.99
N ILE A 87 2.59 -10.17 -21.05
CA ILE A 87 3.71 -9.99 -20.10
C ILE A 87 3.77 -11.13 -19.09
N LEU A 88 2.60 -11.56 -18.61
CA LEU A 88 2.45 -12.52 -17.52
C LEU A 88 2.44 -13.98 -17.99
N LYS A 89 2.33 -14.23 -19.30
CA LYS A 89 2.32 -15.58 -19.88
C LYS A 89 3.41 -16.52 -19.33
N PRO A 90 4.69 -16.10 -19.16
CA PRO A 90 5.72 -16.99 -18.61
C PRO A 90 5.45 -17.41 -17.15
N TYR A 91 4.66 -16.63 -16.42
CA TYR A 91 4.35 -16.81 -15.00
C TYR A 91 2.98 -17.44 -14.75
N GLU A 92 2.26 -17.85 -15.79
CA GLU A 92 0.89 -18.35 -15.66
C GLU A 92 0.76 -19.53 -14.68
N HIS A 93 1.81 -20.35 -14.57
CA HIS A 93 1.90 -21.48 -13.63
C HIS A 93 1.96 -21.08 -12.14
N VAL A 94 2.33 -19.84 -11.81
CA VAL A 94 2.40 -19.32 -10.42
C VAL A 94 1.38 -18.23 -10.11
N LEU A 95 0.61 -17.78 -11.11
CA LEU A 95 -0.38 -16.73 -10.94
C LEU A 95 -1.74 -17.31 -10.60
N ASP A 96 -2.42 -16.69 -9.63
CA ASP A 96 -3.80 -17.04 -9.31
C ASP A 96 -4.73 -16.55 -10.45
N PRO A 97 -5.49 -17.44 -11.13
CA PRO A 97 -6.33 -17.06 -12.27
C PRO A 97 -7.38 -15.99 -11.92
N GLU A 98 -7.65 -15.76 -10.63
CA GLU A 98 -8.53 -14.72 -10.16
C GLU A 98 -8.16 -13.29 -10.60
N TRP A 99 -6.90 -13.01 -10.96
CA TRP A 99 -6.51 -11.68 -11.44
C TRP A 99 -7.23 -11.29 -12.75
N LYS A 100 -7.72 -12.27 -13.51
CA LYS A 100 -8.51 -12.06 -14.73
C LYS A 100 -9.99 -11.76 -14.45
N ASN A 101 -10.47 -12.09 -13.24
CA ASN A 101 -11.88 -12.01 -12.87
C ASN A 101 -12.19 -10.82 -11.96
N PHE A 102 -12.61 -9.72 -12.57
CA PHE A 102 -13.04 -8.52 -11.86
C PHE A 102 -14.42 -8.74 -11.21
N LYS A 103 -14.44 -8.98 -9.89
CA LYS A 103 -15.67 -9.15 -9.11
C LYS A 103 -16.26 -7.80 -8.63
N ASP A 104 -15.51 -6.71 -8.79
CA ASP A 104 -15.95 -5.35 -8.49
C ASP A 104 -16.30 -4.60 -9.76
N ASP A 105 -17.01 -3.48 -9.61
CA ASP A 105 -17.49 -2.58 -10.66
C ASP A 105 -16.48 -1.44 -10.98
N GLY A 106 -15.22 -1.58 -10.57
CA GLY A 106 -14.17 -0.60 -10.85
C GLY A 106 -13.20 -0.36 -9.70
N ILE A 107 -12.22 0.52 -9.96
CA ILE A 107 -11.16 0.89 -9.00
C ILE A 107 -11.52 2.23 -8.36
N PHE A 108 -11.49 2.30 -7.03
CA PHE A 108 -11.64 3.56 -6.31
C PHE A 108 -10.37 4.41 -6.44
N ALA A 109 -10.55 5.66 -6.85
CA ALA A 109 -9.47 6.61 -7.00
C ALA A 109 -9.89 7.98 -6.51
N GLU A 110 -8.91 8.85 -6.25
CA GLU A 110 -9.15 10.25 -5.93
C GLU A 110 -8.21 11.17 -6.71
N TRP A 111 -8.74 12.32 -7.13
CA TRP A 111 -7.95 13.45 -7.55
C TRP A 111 -7.65 14.34 -6.36
N VAL A 112 -6.38 14.67 -6.14
CA VAL A 112 -5.95 15.69 -5.19
C VAL A 112 -5.32 16.85 -5.95
N GLN A 113 -5.88 18.04 -5.78
CA GLN A 113 -5.52 19.22 -6.58
C GLN A 113 -5.70 20.51 -5.79
N PHE A 114 -5.10 21.61 -6.26
CA PHE A 114 -5.30 22.95 -5.70
C PHE A 114 -6.07 23.81 -6.71
N PRO A 115 -7.20 24.43 -6.32
CA PRO A 115 -7.89 25.36 -7.20
C PRO A 115 -7.00 26.59 -7.44
N ASN A 116 -7.17 27.24 -8.60
CA ASN A 116 -6.44 28.45 -8.98
C ASN A 116 -4.92 28.28 -9.11
N ASP A 117 -4.44 27.05 -9.34
CA ASP A 117 -3.03 26.74 -9.66
C ASP A 117 -2.67 26.94 -11.15
N GLU A 118 -3.63 27.48 -11.91
CA GLU A 118 -3.61 27.68 -13.36
C GLU A 118 -3.32 26.42 -14.17
N TRP A 119 -3.45 25.23 -13.56
CA TRP A 119 -3.07 23.97 -14.20
C TRP A 119 -3.78 23.74 -15.53
N GLU A 120 -5.07 24.09 -15.63
CA GLU A 120 -5.85 23.96 -16.88
C GLU A 120 -5.33 24.87 -18.01
N LYS A 121 -4.69 26.00 -17.67
CA LYS A 121 -4.18 26.98 -18.63
C LYS A 121 -2.75 26.69 -19.11
N LYS A 122 -2.08 25.70 -18.52
CA LYS A 122 -0.69 25.36 -18.87
C LYS A 122 -0.63 24.51 -20.13
N ASP A 123 0.37 24.81 -20.96
CA ASP A 123 0.73 23.99 -22.12
C ASP A 123 1.15 22.57 -21.71
N VAL A 124 1.82 22.45 -20.54
CA VAL A 124 2.21 21.16 -19.97
C VAL A 124 1.49 20.94 -18.65
N ARG A 125 0.59 19.96 -18.65
CA ARG A 125 -0.22 19.54 -17.51
C ARG A 125 0.45 18.36 -16.81
N LYS A 126 1.00 18.62 -15.61
CA LYS A 126 1.68 17.58 -14.82
C LYS A 126 0.68 16.77 -14.02
N THR A 127 0.81 15.45 -14.10
CA THR A 127 0.02 14.49 -13.33
C THR A 127 0.96 13.52 -12.61
N ILE A 128 0.65 13.20 -11.35
CA ILE A 128 1.36 12.21 -10.56
C ILE A 128 0.40 11.06 -10.29
N LEU A 129 0.74 9.85 -10.72
CA LEU A 129 0.07 8.63 -10.25
C LEU A 129 0.70 8.23 -8.91
N TYR A 130 -0.10 8.19 -7.86
CA TYR A 130 0.33 7.82 -6.52
C TYR A 130 -0.25 6.47 -6.12
N LEU A 131 0.64 5.49 -5.93
CA LEU A 131 0.33 4.17 -5.40
C LEU A 131 0.83 4.10 -3.97
N HIS A 132 -0.09 3.88 -3.03
CA HIS A 132 0.25 4.04 -1.62
C HIS A 132 1.10 2.89 -1.08
N GLY A 133 1.96 3.24 -0.12
CA GLY A 133 2.63 2.25 0.71
C GLY A 133 1.60 1.52 1.56
N GLY A 134 1.86 0.26 1.85
CA GLY A 134 0.79 -0.58 2.39
C GLY A 134 1.19 -1.98 2.79
N ALA A 135 2.36 -2.45 2.34
CA ALA A 135 2.62 -3.88 2.15
C ALA A 135 1.40 -4.63 1.58
N TYR A 136 0.58 -3.94 0.79
CA TYR A 136 -0.68 -4.43 0.26
C TYR A 136 -1.72 -4.85 1.31
N PHE A 137 -1.65 -4.44 2.58
CA PHE A 137 -2.73 -4.74 3.56
C PHE A 137 -2.95 -3.66 4.63
N PHE A 138 -2.01 -2.72 4.82
CA PHE A 138 -2.09 -1.65 5.81
C PHE A 138 -2.40 -0.28 5.17
N LEU A 139 -2.87 0.66 6.00
CA LEU A 139 -3.14 2.06 5.66
C LEU A 139 -4.29 2.26 4.65
N SER A 140 -4.59 3.53 4.36
CA SER A 140 -5.68 3.92 3.48
C SER A 140 -5.35 5.18 2.67
N LYS A 141 -6.30 5.63 1.85
CA LYS A 141 -6.21 6.95 1.19
C LYS A 141 -6.10 8.07 2.18
N GLU A 142 -6.88 8.02 3.25
CA GLU A 142 -6.93 9.04 4.29
C GLU A 142 -5.57 9.26 4.93
N SER A 143 -4.82 8.19 5.22
CA SER A 143 -3.48 8.31 5.80
C SER A 143 -2.45 8.91 4.85
N HIS A 144 -2.68 8.83 3.54
CA HIS A 144 -1.77 9.32 2.50
C HIS A 144 -2.15 10.71 1.96
N ARG A 145 -3.35 11.22 2.24
CA ARG A 145 -3.78 12.58 1.84
C ARG A 145 -2.81 13.71 2.22
N PRO A 146 -2.12 13.69 3.37
CA PRO A 146 -1.09 14.69 3.68
C PRO A 146 0.08 14.66 2.70
N ILE A 147 0.46 13.47 2.24
CA ILE A 147 1.55 13.26 1.28
C ILE A 147 1.07 13.69 -0.11
N THR A 148 -0.07 13.17 -0.58
CA THR A 148 -0.59 13.49 -1.92
C THR A 148 -0.92 14.97 -2.08
N SER A 149 -1.50 15.62 -1.06
CA SER A 149 -1.73 17.07 -1.09
C SER A 149 -0.43 17.89 -1.06
N SER A 150 0.61 17.42 -0.36
CA SER A 150 1.93 18.07 -0.40
C SER A 150 2.59 17.91 -1.78
N LEU A 151 2.50 16.72 -2.38
CA LEU A 151 2.98 16.46 -3.73
C LEU A 151 2.28 17.33 -4.77
N ALA A 152 0.95 17.42 -4.72
CA ALA A 152 0.15 18.25 -5.62
C ALA A 152 0.62 19.72 -5.59
N LYS A 153 0.81 20.27 -4.38
CA LYS A 153 1.25 21.65 -4.19
C LYS A 153 2.69 21.88 -4.64
N LEU A 154 3.63 21.05 -4.18
CA LEU A 154 5.06 21.24 -4.42
C LEU A 154 5.41 21.03 -5.90
N ALA A 155 4.80 20.05 -6.55
CA ALA A 155 5.04 19.75 -7.95
C ALA A 155 4.21 20.62 -8.91
N ASN A 156 3.24 21.38 -8.38
CA ASN A 156 2.24 22.11 -9.14
C ASN A 156 1.57 21.19 -10.18
N ALA A 157 1.06 20.06 -9.68
CA ALA A 157 0.56 18.93 -10.44
C ALA A 157 -0.75 18.41 -9.82
N ARG A 158 -1.55 17.71 -10.62
CA ARG A 158 -2.69 16.92 -10.10
C ARG A 158 -2.19 15.55 -9.68
N VAL A 159 -2.62 15.08 -8.52
CA VAL A 159 -2.28 13.73 -8.05
C VAL A 159 -3.49 12.83 -8.23
N LEU A 160 -3.34 11.76 -9.00
CA LEU A 160 -4.28 10.65 -9.06
C LEU A 160 -3.82 9.60 -8.05
N GLY A 161 -4.56 9.47 -6.96
CA GLY A 161 -4.33 8.42 -5.97
C GLY A 161 -5.20 7.20 -6.25
N GLU A 162 -4.60 6.03 -6.37
CA GLU A 162 -5.33 4.76 -6.45
C GLU A 162 -5.45 4.14 -5.06
N PHE A 163 -6.69 3.90 -4.63
CA PHE A 163 -6.97 3.39 -3.29
C PHE A 163 -8.23 2.54 -3.31
N GLY A 164 -8.17 1.40 -3.99
CA GLY A 164 -9.15 0.35 -3.76
C GLY A 164 -8.93 -0.23 -2.35
N PRO A 165 -9.98 -0.51 -1.57
CA PRO A 165 -9.81 -1.37 -0.40
C PRO A 165 -9.20 -2.68 -0.89
N LEU A 166 -8.09 -3.06 -0.30
CA LEU A 166 -7.49 -4.37 -0.52
C LEU A 166 -8.46 -5.35 0.17
N LYS A 167 -9.47 -5.83 -0.56
CA LYS A 167 -10.55 -6.69 -0.03
C LYS A 167 -9.97 -8.04 0.44
N GLU A 168 -10.77 -8.83 1.18
CA GLU A 168 -10.53 -10.20 1.71
C GLU A 168 -9.52 -11.11 0.99
N ARG A 169 -9.29 -10.95 -0.33
CA ARG A 169 -8.28 -11.70 -1.10
C ARG A 169 -6.85 -11.54 -0.58
N HIS A 170 -6.59 -10.53 0.24
CA HIS A 170 -5.30 -10.29 0.88
C HIS A 170 -5.07 -11.16 2.13
N GLU A 171 -6.05 -11.95 2.56
CA GLU A 171 -5.87 -12.97 3.61
C GLU A 171 -4.83 -14.01 3.22
N LYS A 172 -4.68 -14.33 1.92
CA LYS A 172 -3.57 -15.18 1.44
C LYS A 172 -2.20 -14.54 1.64
N VAL A 173 -2.10 -13.21 1.64
CA VAL A 173 -0.85 -12.48 1.95
C VAL A 173 -0.47 -12.70 3.41
N PHE A 174 -1.42 -12.96 4.32
CA PHE A 174 -1.16 -13.33 5.72
C PHE A 174 -0.57 -14.73 5.91
N ASN A 175 -0.47 -15.54 4.85
CA ASN A 175 0.31 -16.77 4.85
C ASN A 175 1.80 -16.48 4.55
N TRP A 176 2.44 -15.66 5.42
CA TRP A 176 3.75 -15.05 5.16
C TRP A 176 4.87 -16.08 4.97
N GLU A 177 4.68 -17.30 5.48
CA GLU A 177 5.56 -18.45 5.30
C GLU A 177 5.53 -19.01 3.87
N LYS A 178 4.36 -19.00 3.20
CA LYS A 178 4.20 -19.56 1.85
C LYS A 178 4.71 -18.64 0.74
N ILE A 179 4.73 -17.33 1.00
CA ILE A 179 5.19 -16.31 0.05
C ILE A 179 6.68 -15.95 0.22
N GLY A 180 7.39 -16.62 1.15
CA GLY A 180 8.84 -16.42 1.36
C GLY A 180 9.19 -15.01 1.86
N ILE A 181 8.24 -14.30 2.48
CA ILE A 181 8.45 -12.95 3.03
C ILE A 181 8.86 -13.03 4.51
N VAL A 182 8.47 -14.09 5.23
CA VAL A 182 9.02 -14.37 6.57
C VAL A 182 10.26 -15.26 6.43
N PRO A 183 11.43 -14.83 6.95
CA PRO A 183 12.55 -15.73 7.10
C PRO A 183 12.20 -16.80 8.13
N SER A 184 12.46 -18.06 7.79
CA SER A 184 12.51 -19.18 8.74
C SER A 184 13.41 -18.87 9.94
#